data_AF-A0A655AVR8-F1
#
_entry.id   AF-A0A655AVR8-F1
#
_cell.length_a   1.000
_cell.length_b   1.000
_cell.length_c   1.000
_cell.angle_alpha   90.00
_cell.angle_beta   90.00
_cell.angle_gamma   90.00
#
_symmetry.space_group_name_H-M   'P 1'
#
loop_
_entity.id
_entity.type
_entity.pdbx_description
1 polymer ?
#
loop_
_entity_poly.entity_id
_entity_poly.type
_entity_poly.pdbx_seq_one_letter_code
_entity_poly.pdbx_strand_id
1 'polypeptide(L)'
;MTCRFPGCDQPTEFCDIDHTLPYPLGPTHPSNLKCLCRKHHLLKTFWTGWRDVQLPDGTIIWTAPNGHTYTTHPDSRIFLPSWHTTTAALPPAPPPPAIGPTHTLLMPRRRRTRAAELAHRIKRERAHVTQRNKPPPSGGDTAVAEGFEPPDGVSRLSLSRRVH
;
A
#
# COMPACT_ATOMS: atom_id res chain seq x y z
N MET A 1 -8.53 4.47 -9.38
CA MET A 1 -7.26 5.18 -9.14
C MET A 1 -6.17 4.55 -9.99
N THR A 2 -5.37 5.35 -10.71
CA THR A 2 -4.29 4.86 -11.58
C THR A 2 -2.91 5.43 -11.22
N CYS A 3 -1.86 4.88 -11.84
CA CYS A 3 -0.49 5.38 -11.78
C CYS A 3 -0.42 6.89 -12.10
N ARG A 4 0.34 7.64 -11.28
CA ARG A 4 0.39 9.11 -11.32
C ARG A 4 1.30 9.70 -12.41
N PHE A 5 1.97 8.84 -13.18
CA PHE A 5 2.76 9.25 -14.35
C PHE A 5 1.83 9.73 -15.49
N PRO A 6 2.20 10.76 -16.28
CA PRO A 6 1.34 11.30 -17.33
C PRO A 6 0.82 10.23 -18.30
N GLY A 7 -0.51 10.17 -18.47
CA GLY A 7 -1.18 9.28 -19.43
C GLY A 7 -1.15 7.79 -19.08
N CYS A 8 -0.70 7.39 -17.88
CA CYS A 8 -0.71 5.97 -17.50
C CYS A 8 -2.06 5.55 -16.91
N ASP A 9 -2.57 4.42 -17.37
CA ASP A 9 -3.84 3.81 -16.97
C ASP A 9 -3.69 2.61 -16.02
N GLN A 10 -2.46 2.24 -15.65
CA GLN A 10 -2.21 1.12 -14.74
C GLN A 10 -2.94 1.33 -13.40
N PRO A 11 -3.77 0.39 -12.94
CA PRO A 11 -4.44 0.48 -11.64
C PRO A 11 -3.45 0.62 -10.47
N THR A 12 -3.82 1.41 -9.45
CA THR A 12 -2.98 1.65 -8.26
C THR A 12 -2.69 0.40 -7.44
N GLU A 13 -3.55 -0.62 -7.49
CA GLU A 13 -3.32 -1.92 -6.83
C GLU A 13 -2.06 -2.66 -7.35
N PHE A 14 -1.57 -2.29 -8.53
CA PHE A 14 -0.35 -2.80 -9.13
C PHE A 14 0.79 -1.77 -9.13
N CYS A 15 0.66 -0.70 -8.35
CA CYS A 15 1.66 0.35 -8.26
C CYS A 15 2.49 0.22 -6.98
N ASP A 16 3.73 0.66 -7.09
CA ASP A 16 4.61 0.91 -5.95
C ASP A 16 4.22 2.25 -5.32
N ILE A 17 4.42 2.38 -4.01
CA ILE A 17 4.40 3.67 -3.31
C ILE A 17 5.79 4.28 -3.48
N ASP A 18 5.89 5.32 -4.32
CA ASP A 18 7.13 5.98 -4.70
C ASP A 18 7.28 7.32 -3.99
N HIS A 19 8.49 7.58 -3.49
CA HIS A 19 8.86 8.86 -2.88
C HIS A 19 9.25 9.89 -3.94
N THR A 20 8.79 11.14 -3.83
CA THR A 20 9.27 12.27 -4.65
C THR A 20 10.72 12.62 -4.30
N LEU A 21 10.99 12.88 -3.03
CA LEU A 21 12.33 12.92 -2.46
C LEU A 21 12.69 11.52 -1.92
N PRO A 22 13.62 10.78 -2.55
CA PRO A 22 13.91 9.40 -2.19
C PRO A 22 14.36 9.22 -0.74
N TYR A 23 14.02 8.09 -0.14
CA TYR A 23 14.60 7.68 1.15
C TYR A 23 16.13 7.48 1.02
N PRO A 24 16.95 7.85 2.03
CA PRO A 24 16.57 8.40 3.34
C PRO A 24 16.42 9.92 3.38
N LEU A 25 16.59 10.61 2.25
CA LEU A 25 16.56 12.08 2.20
C LEU A 25 15.16 12.64 2.46
N GLY A 26 14.11 11.91 2.05
CA GLY A 26 12.73 12.33 2.21
C GLY A 26 11.92 11.44 3.15
N PRO A 27 10.88 12.01 3.82
CA PRO A 27 10.04 11.27 4.74
C PRO A 27 9.04 10.37 4.01
N THR A 28 8.63 9.28 4.66
CA THR A 28 7.44 8.50 4.26
C THR A 28 6.19 9.27 4.71
N HIS A 29 5.70 10.17 3.85
CA HIS A 29 4.61 11.09 4.16
C HIS A 29 3.75 11.34 2.92
N PRO A 30 2.41 11.55 3.01
CA PRO A 30 1.56 11.68 1.82
C PRO A 30 2.00 12.78 0.83
N SER A 31 2.51 13.93 1.32
CA SER A 31 3.06 14.99 0.47
C SER A 31 4.37 14.61 -0.27
N ASN A 32 4.98 13.49 0.10
CA ASN A 32 6.18 12.94 -0.56
C ASN A 32 5.89 11.63 -1.29
N LEU A 33 4.67 11.08 -1.23
CA LEU A 33 4.35 9.76 -1.73
C LEU A 33 3.36 9.83 -2.89
N LYS A 34 3.54 8.94 -3.87
CA LYS A 34 2.65 8.78 -5.01
C LYS A 34 2.64 7.35 -5.52
N CYS A 35 1.55 6.93 -6.14
CA CYS A 35 1.47 5.63 -6.77
C CYS A 35 2.11 5.67 -8.16
N LEU A 36 3.15 4.87 -8.38
CA LEU A 36 3.74 4.65 -9.71
C LEU A 36 3.76 3.17 -10.04
N CYS A 37 3.36 2.81 -11.26
CA CYS A 37 3.56 1.44 -11.71
C CYS A 37 5.05 1.11 -11.77
N ARG A 38 5.40 -0.17 -11.66
CA ARG A 38 6.81 -0.60 -11.63
C ARG A 38 7.63 -0.04 -12.79
N LYS A 39 7.05 0.08 -13.99
CA LYS A 39 7.69 0.69 -15.17
C LYS A 39 8.06 2.15 -14.91
N HIS A 40 7.11 2.97 -14.45
CA HIS A 40 7.33 4.40 -14.27
C HIS A 40 8.13 4.73 -13.01
N HIS A 41 8.04 3.92 -11.96
CA HIS A 41 8.94 4.00 -10.83
C HIS A 41 10.39 3.80 -11.29
N LEU A 42 10.68 2.73 -12.04
CA LEU A 42 12.02 2.49 -12.58
C LEU A 42 12.49 3.58 -13.55
N LEU A 43 11.59 4.11 -14.39
CA LEU A 43 11.89 5.23 -15.29
C LEU A 43 12.34 6.46 -14.49
N LYS A 44 11.55 6.88 -13.50
CA LYS A 44 11.86 8.02 -12.63
C LYS A 44 13.18 7.82 -11.89
N THR A 45 13.39 6.63 -11.31
CA THR A 45 14.60 6.38 -10.52
C THR A 45 15.83 6.32 -11.42
N PHE A 46 15.83 5.51 -12.47
CA PHE A 46 17.07 5.13 -13.15
C PHE A 46 17.37 5.89 -14.44
N TRP A 47 16.38 6.44 -15.13
CA TRP A 47 16.60 7.15 -16.40
C TRP A 47 16.92 8.62 -16.17
N THR A 48 17.90 9.12 -16.90
CA THR A 48 18.30 10.52 -16.84
C THR A 48 17.26 11.44 -17.49
N GLY A 49 17.06 12.61 -16.89
CA GLY A 49 16.24 13.69 -17.45
C GLY A 49 14.76 13.72 -17.02
N TRP A 50 14.23 12.63 -16.46
CA TRP A 50 12.92 12.67 -15.81
C TRP A 50 13.04 13.27 -14.40
N ARG A 51 12.16 14.22 -14.08
CA ARG A 51 12.08 14.86 -12.76
C ARG A 51 10.64 15.08 -12.38
N ASP A 52 10.36 15.15 -11.09
CA ASP A 52 9.04 15.41 -10.56
C ASP A 52 9.09 16.34 -9.35
N VAL A 53 8.07 17.18 -9.23
CA VAL A 53 7.79 18.03 -8.06
C VAL A 53 6.38 17.72 -7.61
N GLN A 54 6.22 17.39 -6.32
CA GLN A 54 4.94 17.14 -5.71
C GLN A 54 4.54 18.31 -4.81
N LEU A 55 3.35 18.86 -5.04
CA LEU A 55 2.78 19.94 -4.25
C LEU A 55 1.97 19.39 -3.06
N PRO A 56 1.75 20.19 -2.00
CA PRO A 56 1.01 19.75 -0.82
C PRO A 56 -0.42 19.25 -1.10
N ASP A 57 -1.05 19.72 -2.18
CA ASP A 57 -2.40 19.30 -2.62
C ASP A 57 -2.43 17.95 -3.36
N GLY A 58 -1.26 17.32 -3.56
CA GLY A 58 -1.09 16.06 -4.28
C GLY A 58 -0.92 16.21 -5.80
N THR A 59 -0.92 17.45 -6.31
CA THR A 59 -0.55 17.74 -7.71
C THR A 59 0.92 17.38 -7.94
N ILE A 60 1.20 16.73 -9.06
CA ILE A 60 2.56 16.36 -9.46
C ILE A 60 2.87 17.02 -10.80
N ILE A 61 3.97 17.76 -10.82
CA ILE A 61 4.54 18.36 -12.02
C ILE A 61 5.70 17.49 -12.46
N TRP A 62 5.56 16.84 -13.61
CA TRP A 62 6.59 16.03 -14.24
C TRP A 62 7.33 16.86 -15.27
N THR A 63 8.65 16.76 -15.30
CA THR A 63 9.50 17.31 -16.35
C THR A 63 10.15 16.15 -17.11
N ALA A 64 9.90 16.10 -18.42
CA ALA A 64 10.50 15.13 -19.33
C ALA A 64 11.95 15.54 -19.70
N PRO A 65 12.78 14.61 -20.22
CA PRO A 65 14.16 14.90 -20.59
C PRO A 65 14.32 16.02 -21.65
N ASN A 66 13.30 16.23 -22.48
CA ASN A 66 13.25 17.30 -23.48
C ASN A 66 12.74 18.64 -22.92
N GLY A 67 12.50 18.74 -21.61
CA GLY A 67 12.04 19.93 -20.93
C GLY A 67 10.52 20.13 -20.90
N HIS A 68 9.73 19.31 -21.61
CA HIS A 68 8.27 19.41 -21.53
C HIS A 68 7.76 19.06 -20.14
N THR A 69 6.77 19.83 -19.67
CA THR A 69 6.14 19.62 -18.38
C THR A 69 4.74 19.04 -18.52
N TYR A 70 4.37 18.16 -17.60
CA TYR A 70 3.06 17.53 -17.54
C TYR A 70 2.56 17.60 -16.10
N THR A 71 1.30 17.98 -15.92
CA THR A 71 0.68 18.06 -14.60
C THR A 71 -0.32 16.92 -14.44
N THR A 72 -0.23 16.20 -13.33
CA THR A 72 -1.23 15.18 -12.96
C THR A 72 -1.84 15.52 -11.61
N HIS A 73 -3.15 15.28 -11.45
CA HIS A 73 -3.89 15.56 -10.21
C HIS A 73 -4.45 14.28 -9.58
N PRO A 74 -4.55 14.17 -8.25
CA PRO A 74 -5.13 12.99 -7.61
C PRO A 74 -6.55 12.74 -8.14
N ASP A 75 -6.87 11.49 -8.48
CA ASP A 75 -8.19 11.11 -8.99
C ASP A 75 -9.32 11.46 -8.01
N SER A 76 -9.01 11.59 -6.71
CA SER A 76 -9.98 12.05 -5.70
C SER A 76 -10.60 13.40 -6.05
N ARG A 77 -9.92 14.29 -6.80
CA ARG A 77 -10.53 15.54 -7.27
C ARG A 77 -11.74 15.32 -8.19
N ILE A 78 -11.81 14.19 -8.90
CA ILE A 78 -12.92 13.85 -9.79
C ILE A 78 -14.13 13.39 -8.98
N PHE A 79 -13.90 12.54 -7.99
CA PHE A 79 -14.98 11.91 -7.20
C PHE A 79 -15.40 12.72 -5.98
N LEU A 80 -14.51 13.55 -5.46
CA LEU A 80 -14.65 14.30 -4.19
C LEU A 80 -14.17 15.76 -4.41
N PRO A 81 -14.87 16.54 -5.26
CA PRO A 81 -14.39 17.86 -5.71
C PRO A 81 -14.29 18.90 -4.59
N SER A 82 -15.05 18.74 -3.51
CA SER A 82 -15.02 19.63 -2.34
C SER A 82 -14.04 19.17 -1.26
N TRP A 83 -13.39 18.01 -1.41
CA TRP A 83 -12.46 17.53 -0.40
C TRP A 83 -11.08 18.18 -0.56
N HIS A 84 -10.63 18.85 0.50
CA HIS A 84 -9.29 19.39 0.57
C HIS A 84 -8.28 18.26 0.85
N THR A 85 -7.54 17.85 -0.17
CA THR A 85 -6.48 16.83 -0.08
C THR A 85 -5.12 17.39 0.31
N THR A 86 -5.06 18.69 0.58
CA THR A 86 -3.82 19.36 1.00
C THR A 86 -3.32 18.79 2.31
N THR A 87 -2.15 18.18 2.25
CA THR A 87 -1.42 17.68 3.40
C THR A 87 -0.35 18.70 3.81
N ALA A 88 0.40 18.45 4.89
CA ALA A 88 1.46 19.33 5.37
C ALA A 88 2.49 19.66 4.28
N ALA A 89 2.95 20.92 4.27
CA ALA A 89 4.12 21.32 3.52
C ALA A 89 5.36 20.65 4.12
N LEU A 90 6.18 20.04 3.26
CA LEU A 90 7.44 19.46 3.68
C LEU A 90 8.55 20.52 3.59
N PRO A 91 9.60 20.42 4.43
CA PRO A 91 10.76 21.28 4.27
C PRO A 91 11.33 21.13 2.86
N PRO A 92 11.94 22.21 2.32
CA PRO A 92 12.52 22.16 0.98
C PRO A 92 13.52 21.00 0.90
N ALA A 93 13.40 20.22 -0.18
CA ALA A 93 14.29 19.11 -0.41
C ALA A 93 15.74 19.61 -0.56
N PRO A 94 16.74 18.85 -0.05
CA PRO A 94 18.12 19.07 -0.46
C PRO A 94 18.23 18.92 -1.99
N PRO A 95 19.22 19.57 -2.63
CA PRO A 95 19.42 19.42 -4.06
C PRO A 95 19.53 17.93 -4.42
N PRO A 96 18.85 17.48 -5.49
CA PRO A 96 18.90 16.09 -5.87
C PRO A 96 20.36 15.68 -6.17
N PRO A 97 20.79 14.47 -5.76
CA PRO A 97 22.10 13.99 -6.13
C PRO A 97 22.24 13.96 -7.65
N ALA A 98 23.41 14.32 -8.17
CA ALA A 98 23.69 14.24 -9.59
C ALA A 98 23.55 12.77 -10.04
N ILE A 99 22.57 12.50 -10.91
CA ILE A 99 22.40 11.19 -11.51
C ILE A 99 23.52 11.02 -12.54
N GLY A 100 24.55 10.26 -12.16
CA GLY A 100 25.68 9.94 -13.03
C GLY A 100 25.30 9.05 -14.22
N PRO A 101 26.15 8.96 -15.26
CA PRO A 101 25.86 8.20 -16.48
C PRO A 101 25.69 6.69 -16.25
N THR A 102 26.20 6.18 -15.11
CA THR A 102 26.11 4.77 -14.71
C THR A 102 24.82 4.43 -13.97
N HIS A 103 23.95 5.39 -13.66
CA HIS A 103 22.77 5.14 -12.85
C HIS A 103 21.80 4.13 -13.51
N THR A 104 21.73 4.13 -14.83
CA THR A 104 20.95 3.15 -15.60
C THR A 104 21.47 1.71 -15.45
N LEU A 105 22.76 1.51 -15.12
CA LEU A 105 23.34 0.19 -14.88
C LEU A 105 22.85 -0.44 -13.57
N LEU A 106 22.41 0.39 -12.61
CA LEU A 106 21.81 -0.05 -11.34
C LEU A 106 20.36 -0.52 -11.51
N MET A 107 19.77 -0.32 -12.69
CA MET A 107 18.38 -0.70 -12.94
C MET A 107 18.19 -2.20 -12.77
N PRO A 108 17.30 -2.65 -11.86
CA PRO A 108 17.09 -4.07 -11.61
C PRO A 108 16.62 -4.81 -12.86
N ARG A 109 17.31 -5.89 -13.20
CA ARG A 109 16.90 -6.80 -14.28
C ARG A 109 15.87 -7.80 -13.78
N ARG A 110 14.80 -7.97 -14.56
CA ARG A 110 13.77 -8.97 -14.32
C ARG A 110 14.38 -10.36 -14.39
N ARG A 111 14.25 -11.14 -13.30
CA ARG A 111 14.79 -12.51 -13.20
C ARG A 111 13.86 -13.60 -13.76
N ARG A 112 12.56 -13.33 -13.88
CA ARG A 112 11.53 -14.28 -14.34
C ARG A 112 10.60 -13.65 -15.37
N THR A 113 10.11 -14.43 -16.33
CA THR A 113 9.09 -13.96 -17.29
C THR A 113 7.79 -13.57 -16.55
N ARG A 114 6.96 -12.74 -17.19
CA ARG A 114 5.65 -12.35 -16.62
C ARG A 114 4.77 -13.56 -16.31
N ALA A 115 4.74 -14.55 -17.21
CA ALA A 115 3.98 -15.78 -17.02
C ALA A 115 4.48 -16.60 -15.81
N ALA A 116 5.80 -16.71 -15.65
CA ALA A 116 6.38 -17.41 -14.50
C ALA A 116 6.12 -16.68 -13.17
N GLU A 117 6.18 -15.35 -13.16
CA GLU A 117 5.87 -14.54 -11.99
C GLU A 117 4.38 -14.62 -11.61
N LEU A 118 3.48 -14.60 -12.60
CA LEU A 118 2.05 -14.81 -12.40
C LEU A 118 1.75 -16.20 -11.83
N ALA A 119 2.34 -17.25 -12.42
CA ALA A 119 2.19 -18.63 -11.95
C ALA A 119 2.69 -18.77 -10.50
N HIS A 120 3.82 -18.13 -10.17
CA HIS A 120 4.36 -18.12 -8.81
C HIS A 120 3.42 -17.40 -7.82
N ARG A 121 2.87 -16.24 -8.21
CA ARG A 121 1.89 -15.51 -7.39
C ARG A 121 0.64 -16.35 -7.14
N ILE A 122 0.06 -16.93 -8.19
CA ILE A 122 -1.11 -17.83 -8.06
C ILE A 122 -0.81 -19.01 -7.13
N LYS A 123 0.36 -19.65 -7.27
CA LYS A 123 0.76 -20.75 -6.39
C LYS A 123 0.89 -20.31 -4.93
N ARG A 124 1.49 -19.13 -4.67
CA ARG A 124 1.63 -18.56 -3.33
C ARG A 124 0.26 -18.26 -2.71
N GLU A 125 -0.62 -17.61 -3.46
CA GLU A 125 -1.98 -17.27 -2.99
C GLU A 125 -2.79 -18.53 -2.69
N ARG A 126 -2.73 -19.55 -3.57
CA ARG A 126 -3.39 -20.85 -3.32
C ARG A 126 -2.89 -21.50 -2.02
N ALA A 127 -1.57 -21.52 -1.79
CA ALA A 127 -1.01 -22.06 -0.56
C ALA A 127 -1.47 -21.27 0.69
N HIS A 128 -1.53 -19.94 0.60
CA HIS A 128 -2.02 -19.08 1.67
C HIS A 128 -3.51 -19.36 1.98
N VAL A 129 -4.36 -19.47 0.96
CA VAL A 129 -5.78 -19.81 1.12
C VAL A 129 -5.97 -21.21 1.70
N THR A 130 -5.20 -22.21 1.25
CA THR A 130 -5.23 -23.56 1.82
C THR A 130 -4.86 -23.55 3.31
N GLN A 131 -3.81 -22.82 3.69
CA GLN A 131 -3.40 -22.71 5.09
C GLN A 131 -4.46 -22.01 5.95
N ARG A 132 -5.05 -20.92 5.44
CA ARG A 132 -6.11 -20.17 6.13
C ARG A 132 -7.37 -21.02 6.33
N ASN A 133 -7.72 -21.81 5.32
CA ASN A 133 -8.91 -22.66 5.33
C ASN A 133 -8.65 -24.03 5.97
N LYS A 134 -7.48 -24.24 6.60
CA LYS A 134 -7.21 -25.47 7.33
C LYS A 134 -8.25 -25.57 8.45
N PRO A 135 -9.00 -26.69 8.55
CA PRO A 135 -9.95 -26.85 9.64
C PRO A 135 -9.20 -26.76 10.97
N PRO A 136 -9.85 -26.21 12.02
CA PRO A 136 -9.27 -26.24 13.36
C PRO A 136 -8.90 -27.69 13.69
N PRO A 137 -7.81 -27.92 14.46
CA PRO A 137 -7.44 -29.27 14.84
C PRO A 137 -8.64 -29.94 15.48
N SER A 138 -9.01 -31.12 14.97
CA SER A 138 -10.02 -31.97 15.59
C SER A 138 -9.52 -32.27 17.00
N GLY A 139 -10.16 -31.67 18.02
CA GLY A 139 -9.94 -32.04 19.40
C GLY A 139 -10.24 -33.52 19.54
N GLY A 140 -9.17 -34.30 19.75
CA GLY A 140 -9.29 -35.65 20.26
C GLY A 140 -9.76 -35.58 21.70
N ASP A 141 -10.82 -36.32 21.95
CA ASP A 141 -11.29 -36.86 23.22
C ASP A 141 -11.87 -35.88 24.24
N THR A 142 -13.19 -36.03 24.38
CA THR A 142 -13.95 -35.84 25.61
C THR A 142 -13.12 -36.19 26.85
N ALA A 143 -12.68 -35.17 27.59
CA ALA A 143 -12.44 -35.34 29.01
C ALA A 143 -13.80 -35.59 29.65
N VAL A 144 -14.00 -36.83 30.12
CA VAL A 144 -15.06 -37.21 31.06
C VAL A 144 -15.13 -36.15 32.16
N ALA A 145 -16.33 -35.62 32.36
CA ALA A 145 -16.64 -34.74 33.47
C ALA A 145 -16.57 -35.55 34.77
N GLU A 146 -15.39 -35.62 35.39
CA GLU A 146 -15.28 -35.99 36.80
C GLU A 146 -15.40 -34.73 37.67
N GLY A 147 -16.48 -34.69 38.46
CA GLY A 147 -16.53 -34.07 39.78
C GLY A 147 -16.38 -32.55 39.85
N PHE A 148 -17.48 -31.82 39.62
CA PHE A 148 -17.67 -30.52 40.28
C PHE A 148 -18.72 -30.70 41.39
N GLU A 149 -18.25 -30.88 42.62
CA GLU A 149 -19.06 -30.87 43.82
C GLU A 149 -19.41 -29.39 44.13
N PRO A 150 -20.70 -29.03 44.27
CA PRO A 150 -21.08 -27.64 44.46
C PRO A 150 -20.81 -27.21 45.91
N PRO A 151 -20.31 -25.99 46.16
CA PRO A 151 -20.21 -25.49 47.51
C PRO A 151 -21.61 -25.19 48.06
N ASP A 152 -21.83 -25.61 49.30
CA ASP A 152 -23.03 -25.32 50.07
C ASP A 152 -23.29 -23.81 50.15
N GLY A 153 -24.54 -23.44 49.86
CA GLY A 153 -25.11 -22.18 50.35
C GLY A 153 -25.38 -21.14 49.26
N VAL A 154 -26.52 -21.27 48.57
CA VAL A 154 -27.28 -20.09 48.15
C VAL A 154 -28.76 -20.30 48.45
N SER A 155 -29.24 -19.52 49.41
CA SER A 155 -30.64 -19.44 49.82
C SER A 155 -31.54 -19.02 48.65
N ARG A 156 -32.64 -19.74 48.43
CA ARG A 156 -33.65 -19.43 47.41
C ARG A 156 -34.37 -18.14 47.78
N LEU A 157 -34.09 -17.05 47.07
CA LEU A 157 -34.97 -15.88 47.04
C LEU A 157 -35.98 -16.05 45.90
N SER A 158 -37.25 -16.22 46.31
CA SER A 158 -38.42 -16.34 45.45
C SER A 158 -38.67 -15.03 44.69
N LEU A 159 -38.66 -15.08 43.36
CA LEU A 159 -39.24 -14.03 42.52
C LEU A 159 -40.76 -14.22 42.46
N SER A 160 -41.49 -13.44 43.24
CA SER A 160 -42.94 -13.29 43.10
C SER A 160 -43.22 -12.31 41.96
N ARG A 161 -43.88 -12.81 40.91
CA ARG A 161 -44.49 -12.01 39.84
C ARG A 161 -45.53 -11.06 40.44
N ARG A 162 -45.49 -9.77 40.07
CA ARG A 162 -46.71 -8.97 39.94
C ARG A 162 -46.72 -8.25 38.61
N VAL A 163 -47.76 -8.57 37.86
CA VAL A 163 -48.33 -7.82 36.76
C VAL A 163 -48.92 -6.53 37.36
N HIS A 164 -48.61 -5.38 36.77
CA HIS A 164 -49.49 -4.34 36.20
C HIS A 164 -48.61 -3.15 35.80
#